data_AF-A0A4Y2UU36-F1
#
_entry.id   AF-A0A4Y2UU36-F1
#
_cell.length_a   1.000
_cell.length_b   1.000
_cell.length_c   1.000
_cell.angle_alpha   90.00
_cell.angle_beta   90.00
_cell.angle_gamma   90.00
#
_symmetry.space_group_name_H-M   'P 1'
#
loop_
_entity.id
_entity.type
_entity.pdbx_description
1 polymer ?
#
loop_
_entity_poly.entity_id
_entity_poly.type
_entity_poly.pdbx_seq_one_letter_code
_entity_poly.pdbx_strand_id
1 'polypeptide(L)'
;AHAQARYVILQVLLECGEDFVKVEKIDGADGNPDLLLSMDRSKIASVGKPAIAKFLGKLQLYRATANIASAKEMYDKYSAVKSGTKYPFLDYREIVMARKKPRRLFVQTNTFAENGKVDLKTYEPSADGIIQSWVDRFQEENVDDILEELWAKDKHHFS
;
A
#
# COMPACT_ATOMS: atom_id res chain seq x y z
N ALA A 1 -0.40 -4.09 -6.05
CA ALA A 1 0.97 -4.60 -5.82
C ALA A 1 1.40 -4.52 -4.35
N HIS A 2 1.78 -3.35 -3.81
CA HIS A 2 2.44 -3.24 -2.49
C HIS A 2 1.67 -3.82 -1.30
N ALA A 3 0.34 -3.62 -1.21
CA ALA A 3 -0.46 -4.15 -0.10
C ALA A 3 -0.46 -5.69 -0.07
N GLN A 4 -0.56 -6.33 -1.24
CA GLN A 4 -0.48 -7.79 -1.36
C GLN A 4 0.91 -8.31 -0.95
N ALA A 5 1.99 -7.62 -1.36
CA ALA A 5 3.35 -8.00 -0.98
C ALA A 5 3.57 -7.94 0.54
N ARG A 6 3.04 -6.90 1.22
CA ARG A 6 3.07 -6.79 2.69
C ARG A 6 2.31 -7.93 3.35
N TYR A 7 1.15 -8.31 2.81
CA TYR A 7 0.39 -9.46 3.28
C TYR A 7 1.15 -10.78 3.08
N VAL A 8 1.80 -10.98 1.93
CA VAL A 8 2.67 -12.15 1.68
C VAL A 8 3.80 -12.24 2.71
N ILE A 9 4.48 -11.13 3.00
CA ILE A 9 5.53 -11.09 4.04
C ILE A 9 4.94 -11.45 5.41
N LEU A 10 3.77 -10.92 5.76
CA LEU A 10 3.07 -11.29 7.00
C LEU A 10 2.80 -12.80 7.06
N GLN A 11 2.30 -13.41 5.98
CA GLN A 11 2.07 -14.86 5.93
C GLN A 11 3.36 -15.67 6.13
N VAL A 12 4.48 -15.25 5.53
CA VAL A 12 5.80 -15.89 5.74
C VAL A 12 6.21 -15.84 7.21
N LEU A 13 5.98 -14.70 7.89
CA LEU A 13 6.31 -14.55 9.31
C LEU A 13 5.32 -15.27 10.25
N LEU A 14 4.08 -15.50 9.83
CA LEU A 14 3.13 -16.34 10.57
C LEU A 14 3.44 -17.83 10.40
N GLU A 15 3.92 -18.24 9.21
CA GLU A 15 4.28 -19.63 8.90
C GLU A 15 5.54 -20.08 9.64
N CYS A 16 6.49 -19.18 9.94
CA CYS A 16 7.71 -19.57 10.65
C CYS A 16 7.48 -20.02 12.11
N GLY A 17 6.31 -19.72 12.69
CA GLY A 17 5.90 -20.24 13.98
C GLY A 17 6.66 -19.63 15.16
N GLU A 18 6.93 -20.46 16.17
CA GLU A 18 7.60 -20.08 17.43
C GLU A 18 6.99 -18.89 18.16
N ASP A 19 5.70 -18.64 17.95
CA ASP A 19 5.00 -17.47 18.48
C ASP A 19 5.69 -16.14 18.14
N PHE A 20 6.44 -16.08 17.03
CA PHE A 20 7.17 -14.89 16.61
C PHE A 20 6.23 -13.75 16.22
N VAL A 21 5.20 -14.04 15.41
CA VAL A 21 4.13 -13.08 15.05
C VAL A 21 2.76 -13.71 15.34
N LYS A 22 1.85 -12.92 15.90
CA LYS A 22 0.46 -13.30 16.19
C LYS A 22 -0.50 -12.23 15.72
N VAL A 23 -1.68 -12.65 15.26
CA VAL A 23 -2.81 -11.77 14.99
C VAL A 23 -4.01 -12.27 15.77
N GLU A 24 -4.54 -11.43 16.64
CA GLU A 24 -5.62 -11.77 17.55
C GLU A 24 -6.77 -10.79 17.37
N LYS A 25 -8.01 -11.31 17.36
CA LYS A 25 -9.20 -10.47 17.43
C LYS A 25 -9.38 -10.02 18.87
N ILE A 26 -9.54 -8.72 19.06
CA ILE A 26 -9.78 -8.07 20.34
C ILE A 26 -10.99 -7.14 20.24
N ASP A 27 -11.43 -6.60 21.37
CA ASP A 27 -12.35 -5.46 21.39
C ASP A 27 -11.53 -4.17 21.50
N GLY A 28 -11.86 -3.19 20.65
CA GLY A 28 -11.24 -1.88 20.66
C GLY A 28 -11.70 -1.04 21.86
N ALA A 29 -11.00 0.06 22.13
CA ALA A 29 -11.34 0.98 23.22
C ALA A 29 -12.74 1.62 23.07
N ASP A 30 -13.32 1.59 21.86
CA ASP A 30 -14.66 2.04 21.54
C ASP A 30 -15.73 0.94 21.63
N GLY A 31 -15.36 -0.27 22.08
CA GLY A 31 -16.24 -1.42 22.22
C GLY A 31 -16.53 -2.16 20.90
N ASN A 32 -15.97 -1.74 19.77
CA ASN A 32 -16.14 -2.42 18.48
C ASN A 32 -15.01 -3.44 18.25
N PRO A 33 -15.19 -4.46 17.40
CA PRO A 33 -14.12 -5.40 17.06
C PRO A 33 -12.85 -4.71 16.52
N ASP A 34 -11.68 -5.22 16.89
CA ASP A 34 -10.38 -4.76 16.41
C ASP A 34 -9.39 -5.95 16.29
N LEU A 35 -8.18 -5.68 15.79
CA LEU A 35 -7.11 -6.67 15.62
C LEU A 35 -5.83 -6.22 16.30
N LEU A 36 -5.26 -7.09 17.12
CA LEU A 36 -3.94 -6.93 17.70
C LEU A 36 -2.91 -7.73 16.90
N LEU A 37 -1.93 -7.02 16.32
CA LEU A 37 -0.74 -7.63 15.71
C LEU A 37 0.43 -7.53 16.70
N SER A 38 0.91 -8.67 17.16
CA SER A 38 2.02 -8.77 18.12
C SER A 38 3.23 -9.43 17.48
N MET A 39 4.44 -8.95 17.80
CA MET A 39 5.70 -9.52 17.35
C MET A 39 6.70 -9.61 18.50
N ASP A 40 7.27 -10.79 18.72
CA ASP A 40 8.30 -11.01 19.73
C ASP A 40 9.66 -10.52 19.23
N ARG A 41 10.08 -9.36 19.75
CA ARG A 41 11.35 -8.71 19.37
C ARG A 41 12.57 -9.61 19.60
N SER A 42 12.56 -10.46 20.62
CA SER A 42 13.70 -11.32 20.95
C SER A 42 13.97 -12.37 19.87
N LYS A 43 12.94 -12.73 19.09
CA LYS A 43 12.98 -13.76 18.04
C LYS A 43 13.22 -13.22 16.63
N ILE A 44 13.44 -11.91 16.46
CA ILE A 44 13.72 -11.32 15.14
C ILE A 44 14.96 -11.97 14.52
N ALA A 45 16.05 -12.09 15.29
CA ALA A 45 17.31 -12.60 14.77
C ALA A 45 17.30 -14.13 14.57
N SER A 46 16.68 -14.87 15.49
CA SER A 46 16.67 -16.33 15.50
C SER A 46 15.59 -16.96 14.63
N VAL A 47 14.41 -16.34 14.51
CA VAL A 47 13.24 -16.91 13.80
C VAL A 47 12.91 -16.09 12.56
N GLY A 48 12.71 -14.78 12.72
CA GLY A 48 12.25 -13.90 11.64
C GLY A 48 13.26 -13.77 10.49
N LYS A 49 14.52 -13.47 10.81
CA LYS A 49 15.59 -13.27 9.81
C LYS A 49 15.83 -14.53 8.96
N PRO A 50 15.96 -15.75 9.53
CA PRO A 50 16.09 -16.97 8.72
C PRO A 50 14.88 -17.23 7.82
N ALA A 51 13.65 -16.99 8.30
CA ALA A 51 12.44 -17.17 7.51
C ALA A 51 12.42 -16.25 6.28
N ILE A 52 12.72 -14.96 6.47
CA ILE A 52 12.83 -14.00 5.37
C ILE A 52 13.98 -14.34 4.43
N ALA A 53 15.14 -14.75 4.93
CA ALA A 53 16.27 -15.16 4.09
C ALA A 53 15.91 -16.33 3.17
N LYS A 54 15.23 -17.36 3.70
CA LYS A 54 14.74 -18.50 2.91
C LYS A 54 13.73 -18.08 1.86
N PHE A 55 12.79 -17.20 2.21
CA PHE A 55 11.79 -16.68 1.28
C PHE A 55 12.42 -15.86 0.15
N LEU A 56 13.31 -14.90 0.49
CA LEU A 56 14.01 -14.07 -0.49
C LEU A 56 14.93 -14.90 -1.40
N GLY A 57 15.59 -15.93 -0.87
CA GLY A 57 16.40 -16.85 -1.67
C GLY A 57 15.57 -17.55 -2.75
N LYS A 58 14.38 -18.05 -2.42
CA LYS A 58 13.45 -18.64 -3.40
C LYS A 58 12.94 -17.60 -4.41
N LEU A 59 12.51 -16.43 -3.91
CA LEU A 59 12.00 -15.36 -4.75
C LEU A 59 13.02 -14.92 -5.80
N GLN A 60 14.27 -14.73 -5.39
CA GLN A 60 15.36 -14.35 -6.29
C GLN A 60 15.70 -15.48 -7.28
N LEU A 61 15.76 -16.74 -6.82
CA LEU A 61 16.01 -17.88 -7.70
C LEU A 61 14.96 -17.99 -8.81
N TYR A 62 13.68 -17.92 -8.45
CA TYR A 62 12.59 -18.03 -9.45
C TYR A 62 12.60 -16.84 -10.40
N ARG A 63 12.86 -15.62 -9.90
CA ARG A 63 12.99 -14.43 -10.74
C ARG A 63 14.17 -14.55 -11.71
N ALA A 64 15.35 -14.94 -11.24
CA ALA A 64 16.57 -15.00 -12.03
C ALA A 64 16.53 -16.09 -13.12
N THR A 65 15.75 -17.15 -12.90
CA THR A 65 15.59 -18.27 -13.84
C THR A 65 14.32 -18.16 -14.69
N ALA A 66 13.57 -17.06 -14.57
CA ALA A 66 12.26 -16.87 -15.21
C ALA A 66 11.28 -18.05 -14.99
N ASN A 67 11.38 -18.73 -13.85
CA ASN A 67 10.52 -19.87 -13.52
C ASN A 67 9.16 -19.38 -13.01
N ILE A 68 8.29 -19.00 -13.96
CA ILE A 68 6.96 -18.44 -13.70
C ILE A 68 6.08 -19.43 -12.94
N ALA A 69 6.13 -20.73 -13.28
CA ALA A 69 5.29 -21.75 -12.66
C ALA A 69 5.52 -21.82 -11.13
N SER A 70 6.78 -22.00 -10.71
CA SER A 70 7.11 -22.06 -9.28
C SER A 70 6.99 -20.71 -8.58
N ALA A 71 7.29 -19.60 -9.27
CA ALA A 71 7.08 -18.26 -8.70
C ALA A 71 5.61 -18.01 -8.39
N LYS A 72 4.73 -18.35 -9.33
CA LYS A 72 3.29 -18.16 -9.21
C LYS A 72 2.70 -19.04 -8.12
N GLU A 73 3.04 -20.33 -8.13
CA GLU A 73 2.60 -21.27 -7.08
C GLU A 73 2.97 -20.76 -5.67
N MET A 74 4.23 -20.36 -5.47
CA MET A 74 4.68 -19.85 -4.18
C MET A 74 3.95 -18.56 -3.80
N TYR A 75 3.84 -17.59 -4.72
CA TYR A 75 3.26 -16.29 -4.40
C TYR A 75 1.74 -16.37 -4.21
N ASP A 76 1.04 -17.20 -4.99
CA ASP A 76 -0.40 -17.45 -4.84
C ASP A 76 -0.68 -18.14 -3.50
N LYS A 77 0.17 -19.09 -3.06
CA LYS A 77 0.06 -19.71 -1.73
C LYS A 77 0.06 -18.65 -0.61
N TYR A 78 1.06 -17.76 -0.58
CA TYR A 78 1.17 -16.76 0.49
C TYR A 78 0.22 -15.56 0.32
N SER A 79 -0.30 -15.33 -0.89
CA SER A 79 -1.26 -14.23 -1.10
C SER A 79 -2.72 -14.68 -0.97
N ALA A 80 -2.98 -15.97 -0.80
CA ALA A 80 -4.30 -16.51 -0.53
C ALA A 80 -4.87 -15.96 0.79
N VAL A 81 -6.12 -15.51 0.73
CA VAL A 81 -6.90 -15.03 1.88
C VAL A 81 -7.99 -16.06 2.18
N LYS A 82 -7.99 -16.64 3.38
CA LYS A 82 -8.84 -17.78 3.74
C LYS A 82 -9.62 -17.52 5.04
N SER A 83 -10.77 -18.15 5.17
CA SER A 83 -11.55 -18.28 6.42
C SER A 83 -11.27 -19.64 7.07
N GLY A 84 -11.68 -19.83 8.32
CA GLY A 84 -11.60 -21.12 9.03
C GLY A 84 -10.19 -21.65 9.31
N THR A 85 -9.16 -20.79 9.24
CA THR A 85 -7.78 -21.14 9.60
C THR A 85 -7.41 -20.55 10.98
N LYS A 86 -6.22 -20.86 11.50
CA LYS A 86 -5.68 -20.23 12.73
C LYS A 86 -5.72 -18.69 12.66
N TYR A 87 -5.51 -18.13 11.48
CA TYR A 87 -5.59 -16.69 11.21
C TYR A 87 -6.57 -16.45 10.06
N PRO A 88 -7.89 -16.32 10.36
CA PRO A 88 -8.92 -16.24 9.33
C PRO A 88 -8.99 -14.82 8.73
N PHE A 89 -8.00 -14.47 7.90
CA PHE A 89 -7.87 -13.14 7.31
C PHE A 89 -9.05 -12.73 6.44
N LEU A 90 -9.83 -13.68 5.91
CA LEU A 90 -11.07 -13.36 5.20
C LEU A 90 -12.10 -12.74 6.16
N ASP A 91 -12.24 -13.30 7.36
CA ASP A 91 -13.18 -12.84 8.39
C ASP A 91 -12.69 -11.51 9.01
N TYR A 92 -11.37 -11.35 9.15
CA TYR A 92 -10.74 -10.12 9.61
C TYR A 92 -10.94 -8.94 8.66
N ARG A 93 -11.28 -9.19 7.38
CA ARG A 93 -11.42 -8.13 6.38
C ARG A 93 -12.49 -7.12 6.75
N GLU A 94 -13.61 -7.54 7.33
CA GLU A 94 -14.67 -6.62 7.76
C GLU A 94 -14.19 -5.67 8.84
N ILE A 95 -13.43 -6.18 9.81
CA ILE A 95 -12.80 -5.38 10.87
C ILE A 95 -11.81 -4.38 10.27
N VAL A 96 -10.92 -4.84 9.38
CA VAL A 96 -9.95 -3.96 8.69
C VAL A 96 -10.64 -2.85 7.91
N MET A 97 -11.76 -3.15 7.25
CA MET A 97 -12.53 -2.16 6.51
C MET A 97 -13.25 -1.17 7.43
N ALA A 98 -13.83 -1.63 8.54
CA ALA A 98 -14.45 -0.77 9.55
C ALA A 98 -13.44 0.18 10.22
N ARG A 99 -12.20 -0.28 10.41
CA ARG A 99 -11.09 0.51 11.00
C ARG A 99 -10.29 1.33 9.98
N LYS A 100 -10.65 1.29 8.69
CA LYS A 100 -9.89 1.92 7.60
C LYS A 100 -9.89 3.44 7.73
N LYS A 101 -8.70 4.04 7.78
CA LYS A 101 -8.54 5.50 7.69
C LYS A 101 -8.48 5.95 6.22
N PRO A 102 -9.11 7.09 5.87
CA PRO A 102 -8.94 7.70 4.54
C PRO A 102 -7.46 7.95 4.24
N ARG A 103 -7.08 7.87 2.95
CA ARG A 103 -5.72 8.25 2.56
C ARG A 103 -5.56 9.76 2.72
N ARG A 104 -4.44 10.18 3.29
CA ARG A 104 -4.09 11.59 3.39
C ARG A 104 -3.81 12.14 2.00
N LEU A 105 -4.23 13.37 1.77
CA LEU A 105 -3.82 14.17 0.63
C LEU A 105 -2.62 15.04 1.04
N PHE A 106 -1.80 15.39 0.05
CA PHE A 106 -0.62 16.24 0.25
C PHE A 106 -0.77 17.49 -0.59
N VAL A 107 -0.59 18.63 0.05
CA VAL A 107 -0.50 19.92 -0.63
C VAL A 107 0.91 20.08 -1.16
N GLN A 108 1.03 20.39 -2.46
CA GLN A 108 2.31 20.59 -3.11
C GLN A 108 2.57 22.08 -3.34
N THR A 109 3.83 22.48 -3.18
CA THR A 109 4.28 23.84 -3.44
C THR A 109 4.36 24.12 -4.94
N ASN A 110 4.31 25.41 -5.32
CA ASN A 110 4.61 25.85 -6.69
C ASN A 110 5.89 26.68 -6.69
N THR A 111 6.53 26.76 -7.85
CA THR A 111 7.69 27.61 -8.09
C THR A 111 7.38 28.59 -9.21
N PHE A 112 7.67 29.87 -9.00
CA PHE A 112 7.45 30.93 -9.98
C PHE A 112 8.78 31.58 -10.33
N ALA A 113 9.02 31.82 -11.62
CA ALA A 113 10.22 32.48 -12.09
C ALA A 113 9.93 33.97 -12.30
N GLU A 114 10.54 34.83 -11.48
CA GLU A 114 10.38 36.29 -11.57
C GLU A 114 11.76 36.97 -11.52
N ASN A 115 12.02 37.87 -12.48
CA ASN A 115 13.25 38.68 -12.52
C ASN A 115 14.57 37.88 -12.40
N GLY A 116 14.61 36.68 -13.00
CA GLY A 116 15.78 35.79 -12.97
C GLY A 116 15.97 35.05 -11.64
N LYS A 117 15.00 35.09 -10.72
CA LYS A 117 14.95 34.30 -9.48
C LYS A 117 13.77 33.33 -9.50
N VAL A 118 13.84 32.31 -8.67
CA VAL A 118 12.76 31.32 -8.51
C VAL A 118 12.23 31.41 -7.08
N ASP A 119 10.95 31.74 -6.95
CA ASP A 119 10.26 31.84 -5.67
C ASP A 119 9.42 30.59 -5.41
N LEU A 120 9.51 30.07 -4.18
CA LEU A 120 8.75 28.92 -3.73
C LEU A 120 7.48 29.39 -3.00
N LYS A 121 6.31 29.10 -3.57
CA LYS A 121 5.02 29.36 -2.94
C LYS A 121 4.54 28.11 -2.20
N THR A 122 4.27 28.27 -0.91
CA THR A 122 3.69 27.24 -0.04
C THR A 122 2.21 27.51 0.19
N TYR A 123 1.47 26.46 0.56
CA TYR A 123 0.03 26.52 0.78
C TYR A 123 -0.32 25.75 2.05
N GLU A 124 -1.41 26.15 2.70
CA GLU A 124 -1.89 25.49 3.93
C GLU A 124 -2.26 24.02 3.67
N PRO A 125 -1.98 23.06 4.57
CA PRO A 125 -2.37 21.66 4.43
C PRO A 125 -3.88 21.42 4.64
N SER A 126 -4.70 22.10 3.84
CA SER A 126 -6.16 22.05 3.86
C SER A 126 -6.73 21.72 2.47
N ALA A 127 -8.03 21.44 2.38
CA ALA A 127 -8.69 21.24 1.09
C ALA A 127 -8.55 22.47 0.18
N ASP A 128 -8.76 23.66 0.74
CA ASP A 128 -8.61 24.93 0.03
C ASP A 128 -7.16 25.14 -0.43
N GLY A 129 -6.18 24.78 0.41
CA GLY A 129 -4.77 24.85 0.04
C GLY A 129 -4.39 23.90 -1.11
N ILE A 130 -5.01 22.71 -1.18
CA ILE A 130 -4.86 21.83 -2.35
C ILE A 130 -5.40 22.54 -3.58
N ILE A 131 -6.65 23.03 -3.54
CA ILE A 131 -7.31 23.67 -4.68
C ILE A 131 -6.49 24.87 -5.17
N GLN A 132 -6.11 25.77 -4.26
CA GLN A 132 -5.33 26.94 -4.60
C GLN A 132 -3.97 26.57 -5.22
N SER A 133 -3.32 25.50 -4.72
CA SER A 133 -2.05 25.04 -5.30
C SER A 133 -2.15 24.58 -6.75
N TRP A 134 -3.34 24.16 -7.20
CA TRP A 134 -3.61 23.77 -8.59
C TRP A 134 -4.06 24.94 -9.45
N VAL A 135 -4.92 25.82 -8.93
CA VAL A 135 -5.31 27.08 -9.59
C VAL A 135 -4.06 27.90 -9.95
N ASP A 136 -3.11 27.98 -9.04
CA ASP A 136 -1.87 28.72 -9.24
C ASP A 136 -0.82 27.97 -10.08
N ARG A 137 -1.08 26.73 -10.52
CA ARG A 137 -0.06 25.88 -11.16
C ARG A 137 0.08 26.13 -12.66
N PHE A 138 -1.03 26.38 -13.35
CA PHE A 138 -1.11 26.47 -14.81
C PHE A 138 -1.88 27.71 -15.25
N GLN A 139 -1.45 28.89 -14.80
CA GLN A 139 -2.20 30.14 -15.03
C GLN A 139 -2.25 30.59 -16.51
N GLU A 140 -1.29 30.15 -17.34
CA GLU A 140 -1.14 30.61 -18.73
C GLU A 140 -1.31 29.48 -19.77
N GLU A 141 -1.66 28.26 -19.34
CA GLU A 141 -1.75 27.10 -20.22
C GLU A 141 -3.21 26.69 -20.46
N ASN A 142 -3.55 26.28 -21.69
CA ASN A 142 -4.86 25.77 -22.07
C ASN A 142 -5.01 24.26 -21.79
N VAL A 143 -4.49 23.80 -20.65
CA VAL A 143 -4.41 22.37 -20.31
C VAL A 143 -5.78 21.71 -20.31
N ASP A 144 -6.81 22.40 -19.82
CA ASP A 144 -8.16 21.87 -19.72
C ASP A 144 -8.74 21.53 -21.11
N ASP A 145 -8.62 22.44 -22.09
CA ASP A 145 -9.07 22.21 -23.47
C ASP A 145 -8.35 21.01 -24.11
N ILE A 146 -7.03 20.93 -23.92
CA ILE A 146 -6.21 19.82 -24.46
C ILE A 146 -6.66 18.48 -23.85
N LEU A 147 -6.91 18.43 -22.54
CA LEU A 147 -7.39 17.23 -21.87
C LEU A 147 -8.77 16.80 -22.38
N GLU A 148 -9.68 17.74 -22.61
CA GLU A 148 -11.01 17.48 -23.15
C GLU A 148 -10.95 16.94 -24.59
N GLU A 149 -10.13 17.53 -25.46
CA GLU A 149 -9.95 17.07 -26.84
C GLU A 149 -9.40 15.64 -26.89
N LEU A 150 -8.38 15.34 -26.08
CA LEU A 150 -7.79 14.00 -25.98
C LEU A 150 -8.82 12.98 -25.49
N TRP A 151 -9.58 13.32 -24.45
CA TRP A 151 -10.65 12.46 -23.95
C TRP A 151 -11.72 12.20 -25.03
N ALA A 152 -12.16 13.25 -25.74
CA ALA A 152 -13.18 13.12 -26.78
C ALA A 152 -12.73 12.22 -27.93
N LYS A 153 -11.46 12.33 -28.33
CA LYS A 153 -10.85 11.49 -29.36
C LYS A 153 -10.89 10.00 -28.99
N ASP A 154 -10.54 9.66 -27.76
CA ASP A 154 -10.41 8.27 -27.31
C ASP A 154 -11.72 7.68 -26.75
N LYS A 155 -12.77 8.50 -26.60
CA LYS A 155 -14.07 8.10 -26.02
C LYS A 155 -14.65 6.82 -26.63
N HIS A 156 -14.46 6.60 -27.93
CA HIS A 156 -14.97 5.44 -28.65
C HIS A 156 -14.34 4.10 -28.23
N HIS A 157 -13.21 4.10 -27.52
CA HIS A 157 -12.57 2.90 -27.00
C HIS A 157 -13.19 2.38 -25.68
N PHE A 158 -14.06 3.16 -25.04
CA PHE A 158 -14.56 2.89 -23.68
C PHE A 158 -16.10 2.72 -23.61
N SER A 159 -16.74 2.36 -24.73
CA SER A 159 -18.17 2.02 -24.79
C SER A 159 -18.49 0.68 -24.12
#